data_AF-A0A1F9KRF7-F1
#
_entry.id   AF-A0A1F9KRF7-F1
#
_cell.length_a   1.000
_cell.length_b   1.000
_cell.length_c   1.000
_cell.angle_alpha   90.00
_cell.angle_beta   90.00
_cell.angle_gamma   90.00
#
_symmetry.space_group_name_H-M   'P 1'
#
loop_
_entity.id
_entity.type
_entity.pdbx_description
1 polymer ?
#
loop_
_entity_poly.entity_id
_entity_poly.type
_entity_poly.pdbx_seq_one_letter_code
_entity_poly.pdbx_strand_id
1 'polypeptide(L)'
;MPPRLPDKLYFKIGEVGRIVGVEPYVLRFWETEFDLLKLSKAPSRHRLYKKKDVELLLEIKRLLYTERFTIEGAKKKLREHKKEERQQLKLALPDAAYKSALVKLKKELQSLRKLVS
;
A
#
# COMPACT_ATOMS: atom_id res chain seq x y z
N MET A 1 2.76 -9.89 -14.47
CA MET A 1 2.06 -10.35 -13.25
C MET A 1 2.99 -10.09 -12.07
N PRO A 2 2.58 -9.36 -11.02
CA PRO A 2 3.44 -9.18 -9.86
C PRO A 2 3.73 -10.54 -9.19
N PRO A 3 4.93 -10.75 -8.61
CA PRO A 3 5.27 -11.99 -7.94
C PRO A 3 4.28 -12.27 -6.80
N ARG A 4 3.86 -13.53 -6.65
CA ARG A 4 2.97 -13.94 -5.54
C ARG A 4 3.72 -13.77 -4.22
N LEU A 5 3.30 -12.79 -3.43
CA LEU A 5 3.91 -12.49 -2.12
C LEU A 5 3.53 -13.59 -1.10
N PRO A 6 4.48 -14.08 -0.28
CA PRO A 6 4.19 -15.00 0.82
C PRO A 6 3.11 -14.48 1.76
N ASP A 7 2.36 -15.38 2.39
CA ASP A 7 1.32 -15.02 3.37
C ASP A 7 1.95 -14.67 4.73
N LYS A 8 2.70 -13.57 4.73
CA LYS A 8 3.37 -13.00 5.90
C LYS A 8 2.81 -11.60 6.15
N LEU A 9 2.55 -11.29 7.42
CA LEU A 9 2.05 -9.98 7.86
C LEU A 9 3.05 -8.85 7.61
N TYR A 10 4.34 -9.15 7.75
CA TYR A 10 5.43 -8.18 7.63
C TYR A 10 6.66 -8.75 6.93
N PHE A 11 7.35 -7.91 6.17
CA PHE A 11 8.59 -8.18 5.44
C PHE A 11 9.69 -7.26 5.94
N LYS A 12 10.92 -7.77 6.10
CA LYS A 12 12.10 -6.92 6.42
C LYS A 12 12.64 -6.25 5.16
N ILE A 13 13.32 -5.12 5.29
CA ILE A 13 13.88 -4.37 4.14
C ILE A 13 14.75 -5.22 3.20
N GLY A 14 15.54 -6.17 3.74
CA GLY A 14 16.35 -7.07 2.90
C GLY A 14 15.50 -8.08 2.11
N GLU A 15 14.38 -8.55 2.66
CA GLU A 15 13.43 -9.39 1.93
C GLU A 15 12.73 -8.58 0.84
N VAL A 16 12.30 -7.36 1.16
CA VAL A 16 11.66 -6.45 0.20
C VAL A 16 12.61 -6.07 -0.93
N GLY A 17 13.89 -5.80 -0.64
CA GLY A 17 14.91 -5.52 -1.65
C GLY A 17 15.05 -6.66 -2.65
N ARG A 18 15.03 -7.92 -2.18
CA ARG A 18 15.04 -9.10 -3.06
C ARG A 18 13.77 -9.23 -3.89
N ILE A 19 12.60 -8.99 -3.31
CA ILE A 19 11.31 -9.10 -4.00
C ILE A 19 11.16 -8.02 -5.08
N VAL A 20 11.47 -6.77 -4.72
CA VAL A 20 11.40 -5.62 -5.63
C VAL A 20 12.55 -5.68 -6.62
N GLY A 21 13.67 -6.30 -6.27
CA GLY A 21 14.89 -6.37 -7.08
C GLY A 21 15.60 -5.02 -7.14
N VAL A 22 15.80 -4.40 -5.97
CA VAL A 22 16.58 -3.17 -5.77
C VAL A 22 17.31 -3.25 -4.43
N GLU A 23 18.40 -2.50 -4.29
CA GLU A 23 19.17 -2.49 -3.06
C GLU A 23 18.42 -1.83 -1.89
N PRO A 24 18.67 -2.25 -0.63
CA PRO A 24 18.02 -1.67 0.54
C PRO A 24 18.15 -0.15 0.66
N TYR A 25 19.26 0.45 0.21
CA TYR A 25 19.43 1.90 0.26
C TYR A 25 18.49 2.63 -0.72
N VAL A 26 18.15 2.02 -1.86
CA VAL A 26 17.19 2.57 -2.82
C VAL A 26 15.79 2.59 -2.21
N LEU A 27 15.40 1.52 -1.51
CA LEU A 27 14.14 1.49 -0.77
C LEU A 27 14.07 2.60 0.28
N ARG A 28 15.16 2.83 1.03
CA ARG A 28 15.25 3.93 2.01
C ARG A 28 15.08 5.30 1.34
N PHE A 29 15.67 5.48 0.17
CA PHE A 29 15.51 6.71 -0.61
C PHE A 29 14.07 6.89 -1.09
N TRP A 30 13.41 5.82 -1.57
CA TRP A 30 12.00 5.93 -1.94
C TRP A 30 11.10 6.22 -0.75
N GLU A 31 11.42 5.74 0.45
CA GLU A 31 10.67 6.13 1.66
C GLU A 31 10.75 7.62 1.96
N THR A 32 11.87 8.29 1.65
CA THR A 32 11.98 9.74 1.85
C THR A 32 11.22 10.52 0.80
N GLU A 33 11.12 9.98 -0.41
CA GLU A 33 10.43 10.64 -1.52
C GLU A 33 8.92 10.42 -1.51
N PHE A 34 8.47 9.18 -1.30
CA PHE A 34 7.07 8.81 -1.42
C PHE A 34 6.39 8.75 -0.05
N ASP A 35 5.68 9.82 0.33
CA ASP A 35 4.91 9.88 1.57
C ASP A 35 3.89 8.73 1.74
N LEU A 36 3.46 8.11 0.63
CA LEU A 36 2.55 6.97 0.61
C LEU A 36 3.16 5.71 1.26
N LEU A 37 4.49 5.62 1.33
CA LEU A 37 5.24 4.54 1.98
C LEU A 37 5.45 4.78 3.48
N LYS A 38 4.96 5.90 4.05
CA LYS A 38 5.06 6.16 5.49
C LYS A 38 4.24 5.17 6.28
N LEU A 39 4.92 4.13 6.73
CA LEU A 39 4.49 3.28 7.82
C LEU A 39 4.90 3.96 9.11
N SER A 40 3.90 4.21 9.95
CA SER A 40 3.98 4.39 11.41
C SER A 40 5.36 4.00 11.92
N LYS A 41 6.12 4.98 12.43
CA LYS A 41 7.44 4.79 13.04
C LYS A 41 7.38 3.55 13.93
N ALA A 42 7.82 2.41 13.40
CA ALA A 42 7.98 1.24 14.23
C ALA A 42 9.02 1.68 15.27
N PRO A 43 8.74 1.56 16.57
CA PRO A 43 9.72 1.91 17.61
C PRO A 43 10.99 1.03 17.54
N SER A 44 10.98 0.04 16.65
CA SER A 44 12.08 -0.86 16.36
C SER A 44 13.09 -0.26 15.40
N ARG A 45 14.37 -0.55 15.65
CA ARG A 45 15.52 -0.29 14.76
C ARG A 45 15.36 -0.88 13.35
N HIS A 46 14.39 -1.77 13.14
CA HIS A 46 14.17 -2.48 11.88
C HIS A 46 12.88 -2.06 11.17
N ARG A 47 13.01 -1.69 9.88
CA ARG A 47 11.89 -1.39 8.99
C ARG A 47 11.12 -2.66 8.63
N LEU A 48 9.80 -2.60 8.81
CA LEU A 48 8.86 -3.66 8.48
C LEU A 48 7.85 -3.14 7.46
N TYR A 49 7.66 -3.88 6.38
CA TYR A 49 6.74 -3.55 5.30
C TYR A 49 5.58 -4.53 5.31
N LYS A 50 4.35 -4.07 5.10
CA LYS A 50 3.21 -4.94 4.85
C LYS A 50 3.17 -5.31 3.37
N LYS A 51 2.34 -6.30 3.04
CA LYS A 51 2.09 -6.71 1.65
C LYS A 51 1.76 -5.54 0.72
N LYS A 52 0.87 -4.63 1.16
CA LYS A 52 0.47 -3.43 0.41
C LYS A 52 1.62 -2.47 0.12
N ASP A 53 2.60 -2.38 1.03
CA ASP A 53 3.76 -1.51 0.84
C ASP A 53 4.71 -2.11 -0.19
N VAL A 54 4.86 -3.44 -0.18
CA VAL A 54 5.65 -4.17 -1.20
C VAL A 54 5.01 -4.03 -2.59
N GLU A 55 3.68 -4.14 -2.68
CA GLU A 55 2.94 -3.90 -3.92
C GLU A 55 3.15 -2.47 -4.44
N LEU A 56 3.08 -1.47 -3.56
CA LEU A 56 3.36 -0.08 -3.91
C LEU A 56 4.80 0.14 -4.39
N LEU A 57 5.78 -0.51 -3.75
CA LEU A 57 7.18 -0.44 -4.15
C LEU A 57 7.43 -1.06 -5.53
N LEU A 58 6.74 -2.16 -5.85
CA LEU A 58 6.78 -2.76 -7.19
C LEU A 58 6.22 -1.81 -8.25
N GLU A 59 5.15 -1.09 -7.93
CA GLU A 59 4.57 -0.10 -8.82
C GLU A 59 5.49 1.11 -9.02
N ILE A 60 6.11 1.61 -7.93
CA ILE A 60 7.13 2.66 -8.01
C ILE A 60 8.29 2.21 -8.90
N LYS A 61 8.79 0.98 -8.72
CA LYS A 61 9.84 0.44 -9.59
C LYS A 61 9.43 0.45 -11.06
N ARG A 62 8.20 0.01 -11.37
CA ARG A 62 7.65 0.00 -12.74
C ARG A 62 7.65 1.42 -13.34
N LEU A 63 7.14 2.39 -12.59
CA LEU A 63 7.08 3.79 -13.03
C LEU A 63 8.47 4.37 -13.31
N LEU A 64 9.44 4.13 -12.43
CA LEU A 64 10.77 4.72 -12.55
C LEU A 64 11.67 4.00 -13.57
N TYR A 65 11.66 2.66 -13.59
CA TYR A 65 12.59 1.88 -14.40
C TYR A 65 12.01 1.46 -15.75
N THR A 66 10.73 1.10 -15.80
CA THR A 66 10.08 0.65 -17.04
C THR A 66 9.54 1.84 -17.81
N GLU A 67 8.76 2.70 -17.16
CA GLU A 67 8.11 3.84 -17.81
C GLU A 67 8.94 5.13 -17.81
N ARG A 68 10.12 5.10 -17.17
CA ARG A 68 11.09 6.21 -17.15
C ARG A 68 10.53 7.53 -16.62
N PHE A 69 9.56 7.47 -15.72
CA PHE A 69 9.10 8.66 -15.00
C PHE A 69 10.21 9.19 -14.07
N THR A 70 10.21 10.50 -13.89
CA THR A 70 10.93 11.11 -12.76
C THR A 70 10.22 10.78 -11.45
N ILE A 71 10.89 11.00 -10.32
CA ILE A 71 10.30 10.84 -8.98
C ILE A 71 9.00 11.64 -8.86
N GLU A 72 8.99 12.90 -9.29
CA GLU A 72 7.79 13.75 -9.27
C GLU A 72 6.69 13.26 -10.21
N GLY A 73 7.06 12.78 -11.40
CA GLY A 73 6.12 12.18 -12.35
C GLY A 73 5.43 10.93 -11.78
N ALA A 74 6.22 10.03 -11.16
CA ALA A 74 5.71 8.84 -10.51
C ALA A 74 4.78 9.20 -9.33
N LYS A 75 5.16 10.18 -8.49
CA LYS A 75 4.29 10.68 -7.40
C LYS A 75 2.94 11.17 -7.93
N LYS A 76 2.95 11.93 -9.04
CA LYS A 76 1.71 12.41 -9.67
C LYS A 76 0.84 11.26 -10.15
N LYS A 77 1.43 10.31 -10.89
CA LYS A 77 0.72 9.16 -11.45
C LYS A 77 0.08 8.27 -10.37
N LEU A 78 0.79 8.01 -9.28
CA LEU A 78 0.28 7.25 -8.14
C LEU A 78 -0.91 7.93 -7.45
N ARG A 79 -0.92 9.27 -7.37
CA ARG A 79 -2.05 10.03 -6.82
C ARG A 79 -3.27 9.98 -7.73
N GLU A 80 -3.06 10.06 -9.05
CA GLU A 80 -4.12 9.96 -10.05
C GLU A 80 -4.80 8.60 -10.01
N HIS A 81 -4.03 7.50 -10.03
CA HIS A 81 -4.57 6.14 -9.93
C HIS A 81 -5.44 5.95 -8.66
N LYS A 82 -4.99 6.44 -7.50
CA LYS A 82 -5.80 6.38 -6.28
C LYS A 82 -7.11 7.17 -6.37
N LYS A 83 -7.09 8.31 -7.08
CA LYS A 83 -8.29 9.14 -7.27
C LYS A 83 -9.28 8.43 -8.19
N GLU A 84 -8.79 7.81 -9.26
CA GLU A 84 -9.58 7.02 -10.20
C GLU A 84 -10.19 5.79 -9.52
N GLU A 85 -9.41 4.99 -8.78
CA GLU A 85 -9.94 3.86 -7.99
C GLU A 85 -11.07 4.31 -7.05
N ARG A 86 -10.87 5.43 -6.35
CA ARG A 86 -11.88 5.98 -5.43
C ARG A 86 -13.13 6.44 -6.16
N GLN A 87 -13.01 6.95 -7.38
CA GLN A 87 -14.16 7.34 -8.21
C GLN A 87 -14.90 6.11 -8.74
N GLN A 88 -14.18 5.09 -9.21
CA GLN A 88 -14.77 3.82 -9.66
C GLN A 88 -15.54 3.11 -8.53
N LEU A 89 -14.98 3.08 -7.32
CA LEU A 89 -15.66 2.55 -6.13
C LEU A 89 -16.96 3.31 -5.80
N LYS A 90 -16.99 4.64 -6.00
CA LYS A 90 -18.20 5.46 -5.81
C LYS A 90 -19.24 5.23 -6.90
N LEU A 91 -18.83 4.90 -8.11
CA LEU A 91 -19.75 4.61 -9.22
C LEU A 91 -20.36 3.20 -9.08
N ALA A 92 -19.61 2.25 -8.51
CA ALA A 92 -20.05 0.87 -8.33
C ALA A 92 -21.08 0.67 -7.19
N LEU A 93 -21.21 1.63 -6.27
CA LEU A 93 -22.17 1.58 -5.17
C LEU A 93 -22.84 2.95 -5.00
N PRO A 94 -24.17 3.07 -5.09
CA PRO A 94 -24.87 4.30 -4.75
C PRO A 94 -24.45 4.76 -3.34
N ASP A 95 -24.17 6.06 -3.15
CA ASP A 95 -23.62 6.60 -1.88
C ASP A 95 -24.45 6.17 -0.64
N ALA A 96 -25.75 6.00 -0.79
CA ALA A 96 -26.65 5.49 0.25
C ALA A 96 -26.43 4.00 0.58
N ALA A 97 -26.19 3.16 -0.44
CA ALA A 97 -25.87 1.75 -0.28
C ALA A 97 -24.48 1.56 0.34
N TYR A 98 -23.51 2.37 -0.06
CA TYR A 98 -22.16 2.36 0.53
C TYR A 98 -22.19 2.71 2.02
N LYS A 99 -22.91 3.78 2.39
CA LYS A 99 -23.02 4.23 3.79
C LYS A 99 -23.71 3.20 4.68
N SER A 100 -24.78 2.58 4.19
CA SER A 100 -25.49 1.52 4.93
C SER A 100 -24.68 0.24 5.07
N ALA A 101 -23.97 -0.17 4.01
CA ALA A 101 -23.05 -1.31 4.05
C ALA A 101 -21.91 -1.11 5.06
N LEU A 102 -21.27 0.08 5.07
CA LEU A 102 -20.23 0.41 6.05
C LEU A 102 -20.74 0.41 7.50
N VAL A 103 -21.96 0.89 7.74
CA VAL A 103 -22.58 0.86 9.08
C VAL A 103 -22.84 -0.57 9.54
N LYS A 104 -23.29 -1.46 8.64
CA LYS A 104 -23.46 -2.89 8.94
C LYS A 104 -22.13 -3.56 9.25
N LEU A 105 -21.12 -3.40 8.39
CA LEU A 105 -19.78 -3.97 8.60
C LEU A 105 -19.16 -3.50 9.91
N LYS A 106 -19.29 -2.21 10.24
CA LYS A 106 -18.80 -1.65 11.50
C LYS A 106 -19.46 -2.31 12.71
N LYS A 107 -20.78 -2.53 12.66
CA LYS A 107 -21.52 -3.22 13.73
C LYS A 107 -21.06 -4.67 13.90
N GLU A 108 -20.90 -5.41 12.80
CA GLU A 108 -20.40 -6.80 12.81
C GLU A 108 -18.98 -6.91 13.38
N LEU A 109 -18.07 -6.01 12.97
CA LEU A 109 -16.71 -6.00 13.52
C LEU A 109 -16.70 -5.66 15.02
N GLN A 110 -17.62 -4.80 15.48
CA GLN A 110 -17.77 -4.48 16.89
C GLN A 110 -18.32 -5.65 17.70
N SER A 111 -19.27 -6.43 17.16
CA SER A 111 -19.78 -7.62 17.83
C SER A 111 -18.72 -8.72 17.90
N LEU A 112 -17.96 -8.94 16.83
CA LEU A 112 -16.82 -9.87 16.84
C LEU A 112 -15.75 -9.47 17.85
N ARG A 113 -15.41 -8.17 17.94
CA ARG A 113 -14.45 -7.68 18.93
C ARG A 113 -14.89 -7.97 20.37
N LYS A 114 -16.20 -7.88 20.66
CA LYS A 114 -16.76 -8.17 21.98
C LYS A 114 -16.82 -9.65 22.33
N LEU A 115 -16.73 -10.54 21.33
CA LEU A 115 -16.71 -11.99 21.50
C LEU A 115 -15.30 -12.54 21.82
N VAL A 116 -14.27 -11.74 21.55
CA VAL A 116 -12.85 -12.11 21.72
C VAL A 116 -12.19 -11.28 22.84
N SER A 117 -12.96 -10.45 23.56
CA SER A 117 -12.57 -9.78 24.82
C SER A 117 -13.38 -10.37 25.96
#